data_AF-A0A1A0H738-F1
#
_entry.id   AF-A0A1A0H738-F1
#
_cell.length_a   1.000
_cell.length_b   1.000
_cell.length_c   1.000
_cell.angle_alpha   90.00
_cell.angle_beta   90.00
_cell.angle_gamma   90.00
#
_symmetry.space_group_name_H-M   'P 1'
#
loop_
_entity.id
_entity.type
_entity.pdbx_description
1 polymer ?
#
loop_
_entity_poly.entity_id
_entity_poly.type
_entity_poly.pdbx_seq_one_letter_code
_entity_poly.pdbx_strand_id
1 'polypeptide(L)'
;MSQKYFPLDTRVDLPVSDTEIYPKESFQLYDFHLKSYLDDLSPDENFQFNARPCTQHLLNQEPFDFHQFVPYQLQLEKSGLFPEFYFHFRRAFAAMSIENRAYCSTSLEIFKSFFIGSAPDIQSSIVRVENDYELKFRKCLGPELLKEFSSWYLTRSCVETRFREKLRENVDLISYSHRVNELTSRARDYEVLPLVDFLMAYEHSESSIWHHVLIAFSNDTQSEKRIQYLNTKAVEWKNVDISLTRQIQGFVSDLREEDIQNSDPDACLVFTFCVCLVIVFFMIVVMARS
;
A
#
# COMPACT_ATOMS: atom_id res chain seq x y z
N MET A 1 -80.41 -46.66 18.09
CA MET A 1 -79.75 -46.99 16.81
C MET A 1 -78.27 -46.72 16.97
N SER A 2 -77.47 -47.70 16.57
CA SER A 2 -76.04 -47.84 16.82
C SER A 2 -75.29 -47.54 15.53
N GLN A 3 -74.17 -46.81 15.61
CA GLN A 3 -72.98 -46.87 14.75
C GLN A 3 -72.00 -45.81 15.28
N LYS A 4 -70.91 -46.17 15.98
CA LYS A 4 -69.65 -46.76 15.49
C LYS A 4 -68.99 -45.93 14.38
N TYR A 5 -67.86 -45.27 14.66
CA TYR A 5 -66.50 -45.73 14.34
C TYR A 5 -65.46 -44.62 14.62
N PHE A 6 -64.50 -44.98 15.47
CA PHE A 6 -63.05 -44.74 15.58
C PHE A 6 -62.29 -43.80 14.59
N PRO A 7 -61.05 -43.39 14.97
CA PRO A 7 -60.47 -42.06 14.81
C PRO A 7 -59.25 -42.13 13.88
N LEU A 8 -58.28 -41.22 14.07
CA LEU A 8 -57.05 -41.01 13.32
C LEU A 8 -57.31 -40.15 12.07
N ASP A 9 -56.59 -39.05 11.90
CA ASP A 9 -55.22 -39.18 11.44
C ASP A 9 -54.38 -37.89 11.63
N THR A 10 -53.11 -38.16 11.91
CA THR A 10 -51.91 -37.41 11.55
C THR A 10 -51.80 -35.92 11.86
N ARG A 11 -51.14 -35.62 12.99
CA ARG A 11 -50.11 -34.58 12.98
C ARG A 11 -49.03 -35.01 11.99
N VAL A 12 -48.98 -34.33 10.85
CA VAL A 12 -47.79 -34.34 10.00
C VAL A 12 -46.78 -33.47 10.73
N ASP A 13 -45.85 -34.12 11.42
CA ASP A 13 -44.58 -33.48 11.78
C ASP A 13 -43.88 -33.18 10.46
N LEU A 14 -44.02 -31.94 9.99
CA LEU A 14 -43.21 -31.42 8.90
C LEU A 14 -41.75 -31.59 9.33
N PRO A 15 -40.90 -32.21 8.49
CA PRO A 15 -39.48 -32.23 8.77
C PRO A 15 -39.05 -30.77 8.92
N VAL A 16 -38.47 -30.45 10.06
CA VAL A 16 -37.65 -29.25 10.22
C VAL A 16 -36.59 -29.40 9.15
N SER A 17 -36.85 -28.75 8.01
CA SER A 17 -35.87 -28.53 6.98
C SER A 17 -34.72 -27.88 7.72
N ASP A 18 -33.64 -28.63 7.90
CA ASP A 18 -32.31 -28.09 8.15
C ASP A 18 -32.15 -27.01 7.10
N THR A 19 -32.45 -25.79 7.53
CA THR A 19 -32.22 -24.62 6.73
C THR A 19 -30.71 -24.58 6.82
N GLU A 20 -30.06 -25.14 5.81
CA GLU A 20 -28.66 -24.89 5.53
C GLU A 20 -28.51 -23.40 5.77
N ILE A 21 -27.89 -23.07 6.89
CA ILE A 21 -27.36 -21.76 7.15
C ILE A 21 -26.25 -21.69 6.12
N TYR A 22 -26.61 -21.34 4.88
CA TYR A 22 -25.69 -20.74 3.96
C TYR A 22 -24.97 -19.70 4.81
N PRO A 23 -23.64 -19.79 4.98
CA PRO A 23 -22.94 -18.69 5.57
C PRO A 23 -23.29 -17.53 4.64
N LYS A 24 -24.13 -16.64 5.16
CA LYS A 24 -24.37 -15.34 4.57
C LYS A 24 -23.06 -14.64 4.85
N GLU A 25 -22.04 -14.99 4.08
CA GLU A 25 -20.81 -14.24 3.93
C GLU A 25 -21.33 -12.88 3.51
N SER A 26 -21.51 -12.02 4.52
CA SER A 26 -21.53 -10.60 4.31
C SER A 26 -20.37 -10.35 3.36
N PHE A 27 -20.62 -9.69 2.23
CA PHE A 27 -19.57 -8.99 1.50
C PHE A 27 -18.92 -8.03 2.51
N GLN A 28 -18.01 -8.54 3.32
CA GLN A 28 -17.04 -7.72 4.00
C GLN A 28 -16.26 -7.17 2.84
N LEU A 29 -16.32 -5.85 2.66
CA LEU A 29 -15.64 -5.13 1.59
C LEU A 29 -14.10 -5.34 1.60
N TYR A 30 -13.62 -6.16 2.54
CA TYR A 30 -12.27 -6.31 3.05
C TYR A 30 -12.09 -7.73 3.61
N ASP A 31 -12.55 -8.78 2.91
CA ASP A 31 -12.14 -10.15 3.25
C ASP A 31 -10.73 -10.37 2.69
N PHE A 32 -9.76 -9.93 3.48
CA PHE A 32 -8.34 -10.00 3.18
C PHE A 32 -7.87 -11.45 3.38
N HIS A 33 -7.75 -12.22 2.30
CA HIS A 33 -6.75 -13.28 2.28
C HIS A 33 -5.37 -12.59 2.33
N LEU A 34 -4.87 -12.35 3.55
CA LEU A 34 -3.62 -11.65 3.84
C LEU A 34 -2.42 -12.40 3.24
N LYS A 35 -2.00 -12.01 2.05
CA LYS A 35 -0.58 -12.07 1.72
C LYS A 35 0.05 -10.82 2.34
N SER A 36 0.80 -10.99 3.43
CA SER A 36 1.58 -9.89 4.00
C SER A 36 2.70 -9.58 3.01
N TYR A 37 2.54 -8.52 2.21
CA TYR A 37 3.60 -8.04 1.30
C TYR A 37 4.87 -7.57 2.03
N LEU A 38 4.86 -7.61 3.36
CA LEU A 38 6.01 -7.35 4.22
C LEU A 38 6.85 -8.61 4.45
N ASP A 39 6.38 -9.79 4.03
CA ASP A 39 7.11 -11.06 4.14
C ASP A 39 8.33 -11.07 3.19
N ASP A 40 8.30 -10.27 2.12
CA ASP A 40 9.44 -10.01 1.23
C ASP A 40 10.62 -9.32 1.95
N LEU A 41 10.42 -8.78 3.16
CA LEU A 41 11.50 -8.21 3.98
C LEU A 41 12.34 -9.29 4.68
N SER A 42 11.96 -10.56 4.61
CA SER A 42 12.63 -11.66 5.29
C SER A 42 12.83 -12.86 4.36
N PRO A 43 13.70 -12.77 3.33
CA PRO A 43 14.30 -13.99 2.79
C PRO A 43 14.94 -14.76 3.96
N ASP A 44 15.03 -16.10 3.88
CA ASP A 44 15.57 -17.00 4.92
C ASP A 44 17.00 -16.60 5.39
N GLU A 45 17.09 -15.53 6.17
CA GLU A 45 18.32 -14.92 6.65
C GLU A 45 18.54 -15.37 8.08
N ASN A 46 19.68 -16.04 8.31
CA ASN A 46 20.12 -16.37 9.66
C ASN A 46 20.70 -15.09 10.30
N PHE A 47 19.92 -14.44 11.17
CA PHE A 47 20.36 -13.27 11.93
C PHE A 47 21.18 -13.69 13.15
N GLN A 48 22.32 -13.02 13.35
CA GLN A 48 23.13 -13.15 14.55
C GLN A 48 23.88 -11.84 14.83
N PHE A 49 23.77 -11.34 16.06
CA PHE A 49 24.32 -10.05 16.46
C PHE A 49 25.14 -10.18 17.75
N ASN A 50 26.23 -9.43 17.85
CA ASN A 50 26.95 -9.29 19.11
C ASN A 50 26.30 -8.20 19.96
N ALA A 51 25.82 -8.58 21.14
CA ALA A 51 25.25 -7.64 22.09
C ALA A 51 26.30 -6.62 22.54
N ARG A 52 25.88 -5.35 22.69
CA ARG A 52 26.78 -4.26 23.06
C ARG A 52 26.35 -3.62 24.39
N PRO A 53 27.31 -3.26 25.25
CA PRO A 53 27.01 -2.52 26.46
C PRO A 53 26.39 -1.17 26.11
N CYS A 54 25.58 -0.64 27.02
CA CYS A 54 24.93 0.65 26.85
C CYS A 54 26.01 1.74 26.81
N THR A 55 26.33 2.18 25.59
CA THR A 55 27.11 3.38 25.36
C THR A 55 26.10 4.49 25.16
N GLN A 56 26.17 5.55 25.98
CA GLN A 56 25.45 6.79 25.75
C GLN A 56 25.98 7.43 24.46
N HIS A 57 25.55 6.92 23.32
CA HIS A 57 25.86 7.55 22.06
C HIS A 57 25.02 8.82 21.96
N LEU A 58 25.73 9.95 21.88
CA LEU A 58 25.15 11.22 21.43
C LEU A 58 24.35 10.94 20.16
N LEU A 59 23.05 11.22 20.22
CA LEU A 59 22.19 11.33 19.05
C LEU A 59 22.83 12.39 18.15
N ASN A 60 23.53 11.94 17.10
CA ASN A 60 24.00 12.83 16.04
C ASN A 60 22.78 13.61 15.52
N GLN A 61 22.86 14.94 15.63
CA GLN A 61 21.85 15.90 15.23
C GLN A 61 21.82 16.05 13.70
N GLU A 62 21.87 14.95 12.96
CA GLU A 62 21.63 15.03 11.52
C GLU A 62 20.19 15.50 11.29
N PRO A 63 19.96 16.43 10.35
CA PRO A 63 18.63 16.86 10.00
C PRO A 63 17.81 15.64 9.58
N PHE A 64 16.69 15.42 10.26
CA PHE A 64 15.80 14.31 9.95
C PHE A 64 14.85 14.71 8.83
N ASP A 65 14.90 13.98 7.73
CA ASP A 65 13.94 14.08 6.64
C ASP A 65 12.95 12.91 6.70
N PHE A 66 11.69 13.21 7.04
CA PHE A 66 10.66 12.18 7.15
C PHE A 66 10.30 11.57 5.79
N HIS A 67 10.57 12.25 4.67
CA HIS A 67 10.25 11.75 3.34
C HIS A 67 11.08 10.51 2.96
N GLN A 68 12.19 10.26 3.67
CA GLN A 68 12.96 9.03 3.54
C GLN A 68 12.25 7.81 4.16
N PHE A 69 11.27 8.04 5.03
CA PHE A 69 10.54 7.00 5.75
C PHE A 69 9.11 6.84 5.26
N VAL A 70 8.44 7.94 4.98
CA VAL A 70 7.00 7.96 4.69
C VAL A 70 6.66 9.02 3.62
N PRO A 71 5.63 8.80 2.80
CA PRO A 71 5.24 9.78 1.78
C PRO A 71 4.69 11.09 2.37
N TYR A 72 4.12 11.03 3.57
CA TYR A 72 3.56 12.15 4.31
C TYR A 72 3.66 11.91 5.82
N GLN A 73 3.61 12.97 6.62
CA GLN A 73 3.41 12.83 8.06
C GLN A 73 1.96 12.44 8.35
N LEU A 74 1.76 11.44 9.21
CA LEU A 74 0.42 10.99 9.58
C LEU A 74 -0.28 12.07 10.42
N GLN A 75 -1.44 12.54 9.95
CA GLN A 75 -2.26 13.50 10.68
C GLN A 75 -3.42 12.78 11.37
N LEU A 76 -3.92 13.34 12.47
CA LEU A 76 -5.05 12.74 13.21
C LEU A 76 -6.30 12.61 12.33
N GLU A 77 -6.60 13.62 11.53
CA GLU A 77 -7.73 13.63 10.58
C GLU A 77 -7.56 12.63 9.41
N LYS A 78 -6.34 12.15 9.17
CA LYS A 78 -6.02 11.14 8.14
C LYS A 78 -5.63 9.80 8.76
N SER A 79 -6.12 9.51 9.97
CA SER A 79 -5.89 8.24 10.68
C SER A 79 -6.24 7.01 9.83
N GLY A 80 -7.22 7.15 8.93
CA GLY A 80 -7.63 6.12 7.97
C GLY A 80 -6.49 5.67 7.06
N LEU A 81 -5.47 6.51 6.83
CA LEU A 81 -4.28 6.23 6.02
C LEU A 81 -3.13 5.56 6.78
N PHE A 82 -3.33 5.21 8.05
CA PHE A 82 -2.32 4.53 8.85
C PHE A 82 -1.72 3.28 8.19
N PRO A 83 -2.48 2.41 7.49
CA PRO A 83 -1.91 1.24 6.81
C PRO A 83 -0.81 1.61 5.78
N GLU A 84 -1.08 2.54 4.86
CA GLU A 84 -0.10 3.05 3.88
C GLU A 84 1.11 3.66 4.60
N PHE A 85 0.86 4.57 5.53
CA PHE A 85 1.91 5.23 6.30
C PHE A 85 2.83 4.22 7.00
N TYR A 86 2.25 3.24 7.70
CA TYR A 86 2.99 2.26 8.46
C TYR A 86 3.77 1.29 7.56
N PHE A 87 3.18 0.91 6.43
CA PHE A 87 3.83 0.08 5.42
C PHE A 87 5.13 0.73 4.92
N HIS A 88 5.09 2.01 4.54
CA HIS A 88 6.29 2.74 4.12
C HIS A 88 7.30 2.89 5.27
N PHE A 89 6.84 3.30 6.46
CA PHE A 89 7.71 3.47 7.61
C PHE A 89 8.47 2.18 7.95
N ARG A 90 7.76 1.05 8.05
CA ARG A 90 8.35 -0.24 8.40
C ARG A 90 9.36 -0.69 7.35
N ARG A 91 9.07 -0.53 6.05
CA ARG A 91 10.00 -0.85 4.96
C ARG A 91 11.27 0.01 5.03
N ALA A 92 11.11 1.32 5.19
CA ALA A 92 12.25 2.25 5.26
C ALA A 92 13.11 1.99 6.52
N PHE A 93 12.48 1.80 7.68
CA PHE A 93 13.19 1.47 8.91
C PHE A 93 13.94 0.14 8.81
N ALA A 94 13.31 -0.90 8.25
CA ALA A 94 13.94 -2.19 8.00
C ALA A 94 15.13 -2.09 7.02
N ALA A 95 15.09 -1.16 6.06
CA ALA A 95 16.17 -0.95 5.09
C ALA A 95 17.41 -0.25 5.70
N MET A 96 17.30 0.36 6.89
CA MET A 96 18.41 1.09 7.50
C MET A 96 19.56 0.21 7.95
N SER A 97 19.27 -0.99 8.44
CA SER A 97 20.29 -1.93 8.93
C SER A 97 19.76 -3.36 8.99
N ILE A 98 20.66 -4.34 9.05
CA ILE A 98 20.28 -5.76 9.23
C ILE A 98 19.61 -5.97 10.60
N GLU A 99 20.05 -5.26 11.64
CA GLU A 99 19.42 -5.29 12.97
C GLU A 99 17.97 -4.78 12.91
N ASN A 100 17.72 -3.68 12.20
CA ASN A 100 16.39 -3.10 12.02
C ASN A 100 15.48 -4.02 11.20
N ARG A 101 16.02 -4.66 10.16
CA ARG A 101 15.29 -5.65 9.36
C ARG A 101 14.81 -6.82 10.22
N ALA A 102 15.72 -7.44 10.98
CA ALA A 102 15.38 -8.53 11.89
C ALA A 102 14.34 -8.08 12.94
N TYR A 103 14.50 -6.87 13.48
CA TYR A 103 13.53 -6.31 14.41
C TYR A 103 12.14 -6.18 13.77
N CYS A 104 12.05 -5.78 12.50
CA CYS A 104 10.77 -5.62 11.81
C CYS A 104 10.18 -6.93 11.29
N SER A 105 10.96 -7.98 11.05
CA SER A 105 10.47 -9.23 10.44
C SER A 105 10.03 -10.30 11.45
N THR A 106 10.56 -10.29 12.69
CA THR A 106 10.26 -11.35 13.67
C THR A 106 9.54 -10.82 14.90
N SER A 107 9.00 -11.69 15.75
CA SER A 107 8.53 -11.27 17.08
C SER A 107 9.69 -10.71 17.91
N LEU A 108 9.38 -9.93 18.94
CA LEU A 108 10.42 -9.41 19.84
C LEU A 108 11.24 -10.56 20.44
N GLU A 109 10.58 -11.65 20.81
CA GLU A 109 11.22 -12.80 21.48
C GLU A 109 12.18 -13.55 20.57
N ILE A 110 11.82 -13.69 19.29
CA ILE A 110 12.74 -14.23 18.27
C ILE A 110 13.87 -13.22 18.02
N PHE A 111 13.58 -11.94 17.92
CA PHE A 111 14.61 -10.91 17.73
C PHE A 111 15.65 -10.91 18.87
N LYS A 112 15.21 -11.08 20.13
CA LYS A 112 16.10 -11.20 21.30
C LYS A 112 17.05 -12.38 21.17
N SER A 113 16.59 -13.51 20.60
CA SER A 113 17.39 -14.74 20.51
C SER A 113 18.53 -14.64 19.49
N PHE A 114 18.51 -13.66 18.59
CA PHE A 114 19.60 -13.40 17.64
C PHE A 114 20.84 -12.80 18.29
N PHE A 115 20.75 -12.28 19.52
CA PHE A 115 21.88 -11.65 20.19
C PHE A 115 22.70 -12.65 21.02
N ILE A 116 24.02 -12.61 20.83
CA ILE A 116 25.00 -13.29 21.68
C ILE A 116 25.62 -12.27 22.63
N GLY A 117 25.60 -12.56 23.92
CA GLY A 117 26.28 -11.77 24.94
C GLY A 117 25.68 -11.96 26.33
N SER A 118 26.04 -11.07 27.25
CA SER A 118 25.44 -11.08 28.58
C SER A 118 23.99 -10.58 28.50
N ALA A 119 23.12 -11.08 29.39
CA ALA A 119 21.74 -10.61 29.49
C ALA A 119 21.58 -9.08 29.56
N PRO A 120 22.38 -8.31 30.34
CA PRO A 120 22.28 -6.85 30.34
C PRO A 120 22.69 -6.21 29.00
N ASP A 121 23.69 -6.75 28.30
CA ASP A 121 24.09 -6.24 26.99
C ASP A 121 23.03 -6.51 25.92
N ILE A 122 22.39 -7.68 25.98
CA ILE A 122 21.27 -8.04 25.09
C ILE A 122 20.12 -7.06 25.31
N GLN A 123 19.73 -6.84 26.57
CA GLN A 123 18.66 -5.90 26.91
C GLN A 123 18.99 -4.47 26.45
N SER A 124 20.22 -4.02 26.66
CA SER A 124 20.72 -2.72 26.18
C SER A 124 20.59 -2.60 24.65
N SER A 125 20.97 -3.65 23.91
CA SER A 125 20.92 -3.66 22.45
C SER A 125 19.47 -3.59 21.94
N ILE A 126 18.54 -4.29 22.59
CA ILE A 126 17.11 -4.24 22.26
C ILE A 126 16.56 -2.84 22.52
N VAL A 127 16.81 -2.29 23.71
CA VAL A 127 16.35 -0.94 24.10
C VAL A 127 16.87 0.11 23.12
N ARG A 128 18.10 -0.03 22.61
CA ARG A 128 18.65 0.86 21.58
C ARG A 128 17.80 0.85 20.30
N VAL A 129 17.44 -0.34 19.80
CA VAL A 129 16.63 -0.47 18.58
C VAL A 129 15.21 0.04 18.79
N GLU A 130 14.61 -0.24 19.95
CA GLU A 130 13.26 0.27 20.28
C GLU A 130 13.23 1.80 20.41
N ASN A 131 14.23 2.40 21.07
CA ASN A 131 14.36 3.86 21.16
C ASN A 131 14.56 4.49 19.78
N ASP A 132 15.38 3.87 18.92
CA ASP A 132 15.62 4.36 17.57
C ASP A 132 14.36 4.31 16.71
N TYR A 133 13.62 3.20 16.80
CA TYR A 133 12.31 3.03 16.18
C TYR A 133 11.33 4.11 16.66
N GLU A 134 11.18 4.27 17.98
CA GLU A 134 10.25 5.23 18.58
C GLU A 134 10.58 6.66 18.11
N LEU A 135 11.84 7.06 18.22
CA LEU A 135 12.29 8.39 17.87
C LEU A 135 11.98 8.71 16.40
N LYS A 136 12.29 7.79 15.49
CA LYS A 136 12.02 7.95 14.05
C LYS A 136 10.54 7.94 13.74
N PHE A 137 9.79 7.04 14.36
CA PHE A 137 8.33 6.95 14.19
C PHE A 137 7.67 8.26 14.61
N ARG A 138 8.02 8.80 15.79
CA ARG A 138 7.51 10.09 16.28
C ARG A 138 7.80 11.24 15.32
N LYS A 139 8.99 11.31 14.73
CA LYS A 139 9.33 12.35 13.75
C LYS A 139 8.51 12.26 12.44
N CYS A 140 7.89 11.12 12.18
CA CYS A 140 6.97 10.91 11.05
C CYS A 140 5.51 11.23 11.40
N LEU A 141 5.18 11.56 12.65
CA LEU A 141 3.83 11.93 13.07
C LEU A 141 3.58 13.43 12.97
N GLY A 142 2.34 13.79 12.65
CA GLY A 142 1.82 15.15 12.74
C GLY A 142 1.70 15.66 14.18
N PRO A 143 1.63 16.99 14.37
CA PRO A 143 1.66 17.62 15.69
C PRO A 143 0.49 17.23 16.59
N GLU A 144 -0.72 17.01 16.05
CA GLU A 144 -1.88 16.59 16.84
C GLU A 144 -1.69 15.20 17.43
N LEU A 145 -1.17 14.25 16.65
CA LEU A 145 -0.85 12.90 17.14
C LEU A 145 0.27 12.93 18.18
N LEU A 146 1.31 13.75 17.95
CA LEU A 146 2.38 13.92 18.94
C LEU A 146 1.85 14.44 20.28
N LYS A 147 0.86 15.33 20.25
CA LYS A 147 0.18 15.84 21.45
C LYS A 147 -0.72 14.78 22.10
N GLU A 148 -1.52 14.06 21.31
CA GLU A 148 -2.42 13.02 21.82
C GLU A 148 -1.66 11.84 22.46
N PHE A 149 -0.54 11.44 21.86
CA PHE A 149 0.27 10.31 22.28
C PHE A 149 1.57 10.74 22.96
N SER A 150 1.61 11.92 23.60
CA SER A 150 2.82 12.49 24.17
C SER A 150 3.42 11.66 25.31
N SER A 151 2.58 10.93 26.05
CA SER A 151 2.97 10.09 27.19
C SER A 151 3.24 8.63 26.82
N TRP A 152 3.02 8.24 25.57
CA TRP A 152 3.16 6.86 25.13
C TRP A 152 4.61 6.55 24.77
N TYR A 153 5.03 5.30 24.96
CA TYR A 153 6.31 4.83 24.42
C TYR A 153 6.01 3.99 23.18
N LEU A 154 6.22 4.57 22.00
CA LEU A 154 5.79 4.04 20.70
C LEU A 154 6.76 3.00 20.13
N THR A 155 6.94 1.89 20.85
CA THR A 155 7.62 0.70 20.31
C THR A 155 6.82 0.06 19.18
N ARG A 156 7.45 -0.81 18.39
CA ARG A 156 6.74 -1.57 17.34
C ARG A 156 5.50 -2.29 17.87
N SER A 157 5.65 -3.02 18.99
CA SER A 157 4.52 -3.73 19.60
C SER A 157 3.39 -2.78 19.99
N CYS A 158 3.71 -1.60 20.55
CA CYS A 158 2.71 -0.59 20.88
C CYS A 158 2.03 -0.03 19.61
N VAL A 159 2.81 0.27 18.57
CA VAL A 159 2.34 0.82 17.29
C VAL A 159 1.39 -0.15 16.58
N GLU A 160 1.78 -1.42 16.48
CA GLU A 160 1.03 -2.47 15.78
C GLU A 160 -0.22 -2.95 16.53
N THR A 161 -0.32 -2.64 17.83
CA THR A 161 -1.47 -3.02 18.67
C THR A 161 -2.24 -1.78 19.14
N ARG A 162 -1.87 -1.21 20.29
CA ARG A 162 -2.64 -0.20 21.01
C ARG A 162 -2.79 1.11 20.23
N PHE A 163 -1.74 1.56 19.54
CA PHE A 163 -1.78 2.80 18.76
C PHE A 163 -2.72 2.65 17.56
N ARG A 164 -2.57 1.55 16.79
CA ARG A 164 -3.46 1.21 15.68
C ARG A 164 -4.92 1.12 16.12
N GLU A 165 -5.21 0.42 17.22
CA GLU A 165 -6.58 0.32 17.75
C GLU A 165 -7.12 1.69 18.15
N LYS A 166 -6.31 2.56 18.74
CA LYS A 166 -6.75 3.91 19.09
C LYS A 166 -7.08 4.76 17.86
N LEU A 167 -6.28 4.65 16.79
CA LEU A 167 -6.59 5.31 15.52
C LEU A 167 -7.88 4.80 14.88
N ARG A 168 -8.21 3.51 15.08
CA ARG A 168 -9.44 2.90 14.58
C ARG A 168 -10.71 3.43 15.23
N GLU A 169 -10.63 4.04 16.41
CA GLU A 169 -11.81 4.67 17.03
C GLU A 169 -12.29 5.90 16.25
N ASN A 170 -11.42 6.49 15.41
CA ASN A 170 -11.70 7.70 14.64
C ASN A 170 -11.38 7.50 13.15
N VAL A 171 -11.76 6.35 12.55
CA VAL A 171 -11.44 6.07 11.14
C VAL A 171 -12.13 7.08 10.23
N ASP A 172 -11.33 7.86 9.51
CA ASP A 172 -11.79 8.62 8.36
C ASP A 172 -11.78 7.76 7.09
N LEU A 173 -12.98 7.30 6.69
CA LEU A 173 -13.18 6.54 5.44
C LEU A 173 -13.00 7.41 4.19
N ILE A 174 -13.14 8.73 4.31
CA ILE A 174 -13.07 9.65 3.18
C ILE A 174 -11.62 9.81 2.72
N SER A 175 -10.66 9.87 3.66
CA SER A 175 -9.22 9.90 3.34
C SER A 175 -8.78 8.76 2.44
N TYR A 176 -9.25 7.52 2.68
CA TYR A 176 -8.93 6.37 1.82
C TYR A 176 -9.37 6.63 0.37
N SER A 177 -10.61 7.09 0.19
CA SER A 177 -11.21 7.33 -1.12
C SER A 177 -10.49 8.46 -1.86
N HIS A 178 -10.14 9.54 -1.16
CA HIS A 178 -9.32 10.60 -1.76
C HIS A 178 -7.95 10.10 -2.18
N ARG A 179 -7.28 9.31 -1.32
CA ARG A 179 -5.94 8.81 -1.59
C ARG A 179 -5.91 7.87 -2.78
N VAL A 180 -6.81 6.89 -2.86
CA VAL A 180 -6.86 5.96 -4.00
C VAL A 180 -7.15 6.69 -5.32
N ASN A 181 -8.01 7.71 -5.30
CA ASN A 181 -8.32 8.52 -6.48
C ASN A 181 -7.12 9.37 -6.93
N GLU A 182 -6.42 10.01 -5.99
CA GLU A 182 -5.17 10.74 -6.27
C GLU A 182 -4.13 9.82 -6.93
N LEU A 183 -3.90 8.65 -6.33
CA LEU A 183 -2.90 7.70 -6.81
C LEU A 183 -3.29 7.06 -8.16
N THR A 184 -4.58 6.83 -8.38
CA THR A 184 -5.11 6.38 -9.67
C THR A 184 -4.92 7.45 -10.75
N SER A 185 -5.10 8.74 -10.40
CA SER A 185 -4.79 9.83 -11.32
C SER A 185 -3.31 9.85 -11.70
N ARG A 186 -2.41 9.73 -10.72
CA ARG A 186 -0.95 9.67 -10.98
C ARG A 186 -0.53 8.45 -11.80
N ALA A 187 -1.18 7.31 -11.58
CA ALA A 187 -0.91 6.10 -12.34
C ALA A 187 -1.16 6.28 -13.86
N ARG A 188 -2.08 7.17 -14.26
CA ARG A 188 -2.31 7.53 -15.68
C ARG A 188 -1.09 8.20 -16.32
N ASP A 189 -0.33 8.95 -15.53
CA ASP A 189 0.95 9.54 -15.95
C ASP A 189 2.12 8.54 -15.82
N TYR A 190 1.82 7.23 -15.84
CA TYR A 190 2.75 6.11 -15.66
C TYR A 190 3.44 6.04 -14.28
N GLU A 191 3.05 6.87 -13.30
CA GLU A 191 3.50 6.78 -11.92
C GLU A 191 2.68 5.75 -11.11
N VAL A 192 2.75 4.48 -11.51
CA VAL A 192 1.88 3.42 -10.97
C VAL A 192 2.27 2.91 -9.58
N LEU A 193 3.56 2.99 -9.22
CA LEU A 193 4.09 2.34 -8.01
C LEU A 193 3.46 2.85 -6.71
N PRO A 194 3.23 4.16 -6.52
CA PRO A 194 2.53 4.64 -5.34
C PRO A 194 1.14 4.02 -5.15
N LEU A 195 0.37 3.81 -6.24
CA LEU A 195 -0.93 3.14 -6.18
C LEU A 195 -0.78 1.67 -5.75
N VAL A 196 0.21 0.97 -6.30
CA VAL A 196 0.48 -0.43 -5.97
C VAL A 196 0.89 -0.59 -4.51
N ASP A 197 1.85 0.23 -4.03
CA ASP A 197 2.29 0.23 -2.64
C ASP A 197 1.13 0.54 -1.69
N PHE A 198 0.26 1.51 -2.04
CA PHE A 198 -0.95 1.80 -1.28
C PHE A 198 -1.87 0.59 -1.18
N LEU A 199 -2.21 -0.05 -2.29
CA LEU A 199 -3.10 -1.22 -2.29
C LEU A 199 -2.47 -2.42 -1.55
N MET A 200 -1.15 -2.62 -1.66
CA MET A 200 -0.42 -3.61 -0.88
C MET A 200 -0.47 -3.33 0.62
N ALA A 201 -0.37 -2.06 1.02
CA ALA A 201 -0.44 -1.65 2.42
C ALA A 201 -1.82 -1.89 3.05
N TYR A 202 -2.87 -1.87 2.23
CA TYR A 202 -4.23 -2.28 2.59
C TYR A 202 -4.49 -3.76 2.28
N GLU A 203 -3.45 -4.57 2.04
CA GLU A 203 -3.55 -6.03 1.92
C GLU A 203 -4.49 -6.49 0.80
N HIS A 204 -4.64 -5.68 -0.26
CA HIS A 204 -5.38 -6.08 -1.46
C HIS A 204 -4.73 -7.29 -2.11
N SER A 205 -5.54 -8.22 -2.61
CA SER A 205 -5.03 -9.36 -3.39
C SER A 205 -4.36 -8.91 -4.68
N GLU A 206 -3.42 -9.70 -5.21
CA GLU A 206 -2.74 -9.38 -6.47
C GLU A 206 -3.74 -9.14 -7.61
N SER A 207 -4.82 -9.93 -7.67
CA SER A 207 -5.91 -9.75 -8.64
C SER A 207 -6.62 -8.40 -8.47
N SER A 208 -6.89 -7.99 -7.23
CA SER A 208 -7.48 -6.68 -6.92
C SER A 208 -6.54 -5.54 -7.31
N ILE A 209 -5.25 -5.66 -7.04
CA ILE A 209 -4.23 -4.67 -7.43
C ILE A 209 -4.20 -4.53 -8.95
N TRP A 210 -4.10 -5.65 -9.68
CA TRP A 210 -4.15 -5.65 -11.13
C TRP A 210 -5.42 -5.00 -11.67
N HIS A 211 -6.58 -5.25 -11.06
CA HIS A 211 -7.82 -4.60 -11.47
C HIS A 211 -7.76 -3.08 -11.36
N HIS A 212 -7.24 -2.54 -10.26
CA HIS A 212 -7.07 -1.09 -10.08
C HIS A 212 -6.07 -0.51 -11.09
N VAL A 213 -4.95 -1.21 -11.34
CA VAL A 213 -3.99 -0.80 -12.37
C VAL A 213 -4.66 -0.74 -13.74
N LEU A 214 -5.43 -1.75 -14.13
CA LEU A 214 -6.12 -1.76 -15.42
C LEU A 214 -7.17 -0.63 -15.52
N ILE A 215 -7.90 -0.33 -14.44
CA ILE A 215 -8.84 0.81 -14.38
C ILE A 215 -8.10 2.14 -14.61
N ALA A 216 -6.90 2.30 -14.05
CA ALA A 216 -6.13 3.52 -14.25
C ALA A 216 -5.88 3.77 -15.75
N PHE A 217 -5.48 2.73 -16.49
CA PHE A 217 -5.16 2.82 -17.91
C PHE A 217 -6.35 2.62 -18.87
N SER A 218 -7.52 2.18 -18.39
CA SER A 218 -8.70 1.95 -19.25
C SER A 218 -9.42 3.22 -19.66
N ASN A 219 -9.26 4.33 -18.94
CA ASN A 219 -9.97 5.57 -19.24
C ASN A 219 -9.49 6.23 -20.54
N ASP A 220 -8.27 5.90 -21.00
CA ASP A 220 -7.67 6.42 -22.23
C ASP A 220 -7.87 5.47 -23.44
N THR A 221 -8.52 4.32 -23.23
CA THR A 221 -8.76 3.32 -24.27
C THR A 221 -10.10 3.54 -24.98
N GLN A 222 -10.14 4.45 -25.98
CA GLN A 222 -11.33 4.58 -26.83
C GLN A 222 -11.36 3.61 -28.02
N SER A 223 -10.26 2.91 -28.32
CA SER A 223 -10.18 1.97 -29.44
C SER A 223 -10.14 0.51 -28.99
N GLU A 224 -10.89 -0.34 -29.70
CA GLU A 224 -10.89 -1.79 -29.54
C GLU A 224 -9.46 -2.38 -29.58
N LYS A 225 -8.61 -1.84 -30.47
CA LYS A 225 -7.19 -2.24 -30.59
C LYS A 225 -6.41 -1.99 -29.31
N ARG A 226 -6.61 -0.83 -28.67
CA ARG A 226 -5.91 -0.48 -27.42
C ARG A 226 -6.40 -1.31 -26.25
N ILE A 227 -7.69 -1.63 -26.19
CA ILE A 227 -8.26 -2.55 -25.20
C ILE A 227 -7.64 -3.95 -25.36
N GLN A 228 -7.57 -4.47 -26.59
CA GLN A 228 -6.95 -5.77 -26.87
C GLN A 228 -5.47 -5.79 -26.49
N TYR A 229 -4.72 -4.74 -26.86
CA TYR A 229 -3.30 -4.61 -26.49
C TYR A 229 -3.10 -4.62 -24.97
N LEU A 230 -3.86 -3.79 -24.24
CA LEU A 230 -3.81 -3.71 -22.79
C LEU A 230 -4.11 -5.06 -22.12
N ASN A 231 -5.15 -5.76 -22.58
CA ASN A 231 -5.49 -7.09 -22.06
C ASN A 231 -4.40 -8.13 -22.35
N THR A 232 -3.85 -8.15 -23.56
CA THR A 232 -2.75 -9.05 -23.92
C THR A 232 -1.53 -8.80 -23.04
N LYS A 233 -1.09 -7.54 -22.90
CA LYS A 233 0.04 -7.17 -22.05
C LYS A 233 -0.18 -7.49 -20.58
N ALA A 234 -1.39 -7.27 -20.06
CA ALA A 234 -1.72 -7.64 -18.70
C ALA A 234 -1.60 -9.16 -18.47
N VAL A 235 -2.07 -9.98 -19.40
CA VAL A 235 -1.96 -11.45 -19.32
C VAL A 235 -0.50 -11.90 -19.42
N GLU A 236 0.28 -11.32 -20.34
CA GLU A 236 1.71 -11.61 -20.47
C GLU A 236 2.44 -11.38 -19.14
N TRP A 237 2.32 -10.19 -18.56
CA TRP A 237 3.04 -9.81 -17.35
C TRP A 237 2.56 -10.52 -16.08
N LYS A 238 1.26 -10.82 -15.98
CA LYS A 238 0.70 -11.61 -14.86
C LYS A 238 1.28 -13.01 -14.75
N ASN A 239 1.67 -13.61 -15.88
CA ASN A 239 2.18 -14.97 -15.93
C ASN A 239 3.70 -15.07 -15.74
N VAL A 240 4.40 -13.94 -15.57
CA VAL A 240 5.85 -13.94 -15.32
C VAL A 240 6.12 -14.24 -13.85
N ASP A 241 6.99 -15.22 -13.58
CA ASP A 241 7.39 -15.62 -12.23
C ASP A 241 8.40 -14.62 -11.61
N ILE A 242 7.92 -13.42 -11.29
CA ILE A 242 8.64 -12.33 -10.62
C ILE A 242 7.70 -11.61 -9.65
N SER A 243 8.24 -10.74 -8.78
CA SER A 243 7.41 -10.00 -7.83
C SER A 243 6.36 -9.10 -8.51
N LEU A 244 5.18 -8.96 -7.89
CA LEU A 244 4.06 -8.17 -8.40
C LEU A 244 4.48 -6.76 -8.83
N THR A 245 5.28 -6.08 -8.01
CA THR A 245 5.80 -4.73 -8.32
C THR A 245 6.59 -4.72 -9.63
N ARG A 246 7.44 -5.74 -9.87
CA ARG A 246 8.21 -5.86 -11.12
C ARG A 246 7.32 -6.22 -12.30
N GLN A 247 6.33 -7.08 -12.12
CA GLN A 247 5.35 -7.38 -13.18
C GLN A 247 4.62 -6.11 -13.63
N ILE A 248 4.13 -5.31 -12.68
CA ILE A 248 3.38 -4.07 -12.98
C ILE A 248 4.30 -3.01 -13.60
N GLN A 249 5.55 -2.87 -13.14
CA GLN A 249 6.52 -1.97 -13.77
C GLN A 249 6.81 -2.36 -15.22
N GLY A 250 6.97 -3.65 -15.50
CA GLY A 250 7.14 -4.17 -16.85
C GLY A 250 5.94 -3.84 -17.73
N PHE A 251 4.73 -4.14 -17.25
CA PHE A 251 3.48 -3.82 -17.93
C PHE A 251 3.36 -2.33 -18.27
N VAL A 252 3.60 -1.44 -17.32
CA VAL A 252 3.52 0.02 -17.53
C VAL A 252 4.61 0.52 -18.48
N SER A 253 5.79 -0.11 -18.49
CA SER A 253 6.86 0.21 -19.43
C SER A 253 6.45 -0.12 -20.87
N ASP A 254 5.87 -1.31 -21.11
CA ASP A 254 5.34 -1.70 -22.42
C ASP A 254 4.25 -0.72 -22.90
N LEU A 255 3.32 -0.33 -22.02
CA LEU A 255 2.26 0.64 -22.37
C LEU A 255 2.84 2.00 -22.79
N ARG A 256 3.84 2.48 -22.06
CA ARG A 256 4.49 3.77 -22.35
C ARG A 256 5.23 3.74 -23.69
N GLU A 257 5.89 2.63 -24.01
CA GLU A 257 6.58 2.46 -25.30
C GLU A 257 5.59 2.48 -26.48
N GLU A 258 4.44 1.82 -26.33
CA GLU A 258 3.36 1.83 -27.33
C GLU A 258 2.78 3.23 -27.54
N ASP A 259 2.55 4.00 -26.46
CA ASP A 259 2.06 5.37 -26.55
C ASP A 259 3.07 6.32 -27.22
N ILE A 260 4.38 6.12 -27.00
CA ILE A 260 5.43 6.85 -27.71
C ILE A 260 5.39 6.51 -29.21
N GLN A 261 5.23 5.24 -29.57
CA GLN A 261 5.19 4.81 -30.98
C GLN A 261 3.92 5.29 -31.70
N ASN A 262 2.79 5.39 -31.00
CA ASN A 262 1.52 5.86 -31.54
C ASN A 262 1.33 7.38 -31.45
N SER A 263 2.22 8.11 -30.76
CA SER A 263 2.22 9.57 -30.79
C SER A 263 2.59 10.04 -32.20
N ASP A 264 1.56 10.33 -32.98
CA ASP A 264 1.63 10.60 -34.41
C ASP A 264 2.67 11.71 -34.71
N PRO A 265 3.77 11.43 -35.43
CA PRO A 265 4.73 12.46 -35.81
C PRO A 265 4.07 13.59 -36.62
N ASP A 266 2.92 13.29 -37.25
CA ASP A 266 2.13 14.26 -38.01
C ASP A 266 1.44 15.30 -37.11
N ALA A 267 1.08 14.96 -35.86
CA ALA A 267 0.52 15.96 -34.94
C ALA A 267 1.57 17.01 -34.53
N CYS A 268 2.83 16.59 -34.38
CA CYS A 268 3.95 17.49 -34.12
C CYS A 268 4.29 18.35 -35.35
N LEU A 269 4.23 17.77 -36.56
CA LEU A 269 4.40 18.51 -37.81
C LEU A 269 3.28 19.52 -38.05
N VAL A 270 2.02 19.15 -37.78
CA VAL A 270 0.87 20.06 -37.91
C VAL A 270 0.99 21.20 -36.91
N PHE A 271 1.35 20.94 -35.66
CA PHE A 271 1.55 21.99 -34.66
C PHE A 271 2.71 22.93 -35.05
N THR A 272 3.84 22.37 -35.48
CA THR A 272 5.00 23.13 -35.96
C THR A 272 4.64 23.97 -37.20
N PHE A 273 3.90 23.40 -38.15
CA PHE A 273 3.44 24.09 -39.34
C PHE A 273 2.46 25.23 -39.02
N CYS A 274 1.52 25.03 -38.09
CA CYS A 274 0.61 26.06 -37.63
C CYS A 274 1.35 27.21 -36.93
N VAL A 275 2.31 26.92 -36.06
CA VAL A 275 3.13 27.95 -35.39
C VAL A 275 3.95 28.74 -36.42
N CYS A 276 4.58 28.06 -37.38
CA CYS A 276 5.30 28.71 -38.47
C CYS A 276 4.40 29.62 -39.32
N LEU A 277 3.18 29.17 -39.67
CA LEU A 277 2.22 29.98 -40.40
C LEU A 277 1.81 31.24 -39.64
N VAL A 278 1.58 31.15 -38.33
CA VAL A 278 1.24 32.30 -37.49
C VAL A 278 2.39 33.30 -37.44
N ILE A 279 3.64 32.85 -37.30
CA ILE A 279 4.83 33.70 -37.30
C ILE A 279 5.00 34.40 -38.66
N VAL A 280 4.85 33.67 -39.77
CA VAL A 280 4.94 34.23 -41.12
C VAL A 280 3.84 35.27 -41.34
N PHE A 281 2.61 34.99 -40.92
CA PHE A 281 1.50 35.93 -41.04
C PHE A 281 1.77 37.23 -40.25
N PHE A 282 2.30 37.12 -39.03
CA PHE A 282 2.71 38.26 -38.22
C PHE A 282 3.80 39.09 -38.90
N MET A 283 4.83 38.45 -39.46
CA MET A 283 5.90 39.12 -40.20
C MET A 283 5.35 39.92 -41.39
N ILE A 284 4.43 39.34 -42.17
CA ILE A 284 3.80 40.00 -43.32
C ILE A 284 3.00 41.23 -42.87
N VAL A 285 2.20 41.11 -41.81
CA VAL A 285 1.40 42.23 -41.28
C VAL A 285 2.29 43.37 -40.78
N VAL A 286 3.41 43.06 -40.14
CA VAL A 286 4.37 44.07 -39.69
C VAL A 286 5.02 44.78 -40.88
N MET A 287 5.49 44.04 -41.89
CA MET A 287 6.09 44.64 -43.09
C MET A 287 5.10 45.48 -43.90
N ALA A 288 3.81 45.14 -43.92
CA ALA A 288 2.79 45.92 -44.61
C ALA A 288 2.41 47.23 -43.89
N ARG A 289 2.82 47.39 -42.62
CA ARG A 289 2.53 48.58 -41.80
C ARG A 289 3.70 49.55 -41.67
N SER A 290 4.91 49.13 -42.04
CA SER A 290 6.14 49.94 -42.11
C SER A 290 6.32 50.57 -43.49
#